data_AF-A0A382X8J8-F1
#
_entry.id   AF-A0A382X8J8-F1
#
_cell.length_a   1.000
_cell.length_b   1.000
_cell.length_c   1.000
_cell.angle_alpha   90.00
_cell.angle_beta   90.00
_cell.angle_gamma   90.00
#
_symmetry.space_group_name_H-M   'P 1'
#
loop_
_entity.id
_entity.type
_entity.pdbx_description
1 polymer ?
#
loop_
_entity_poly.entity_id
_entity_poly.type
_entity_poly.pdbx_seq_one_letter_code
_entity_poly.pdbx_strand_id
1 'polypeptide(L)' 'MYLNPKKYNLNNRVLIKQSAPNHIIIVVDRKSRIIMKDGMRINEQKQAINQVKPTVNVSFQTTAPI' A
#
# COMPACT_ATOMS: atom_id res chain seq x y z
N MET A 1 1.94 -8.32 -10.19
CA MET A 1 3.23 -8.83 -9.63
C MET A 1 3.53 -8.12 -8.32
N TYR A 2 4.02 -8.82 -7.28
CA TYR A 2 4.40 -8.18 -6.02
C TYR A 2 5.73 -7.42 -6.17
N LEU A 3 5.82 -6.27 -5.51
CA LEU A 3 7.00 -5.41 -5.51
C LEU A 3 7.73 -5.50 -4.17
N ASN A 4 9.04 -5.22 -4.19
CA ASN A 4 9.81 -5.09 -2.96
C ASN A 4 9.46 -3.77 -2.24
N PRO A 5 8.88 -3.80 -1.03
CA PRO A 5 8.43 -2.61 -0.30
C PRO A 5 9.58 -1.68 0.10
N LYS A 6 10.78 -2.22 0.32
CA LYS A 6 11.96 -1.43 0.70
C LYS A 6 12.35 -0.40 -0.36
N LYS A 7 12.05 -0.66 -1.64
CA LYS A 7 12.28 0.30 -2.74
C LYS A 7 11.47 1.59 -2.58
N TYR A 8 10.40 1.54 -1.76
CA TYR A 8 9.50 2.66 -1.49
C TYR A 8 9.60 3.13 -0.03
N ASN A 9 10.71 2.81 0.64
CA ASN A 9 10.95 3.11 2.05
C ASN A 9 9.89 2.53 3.01
N LEU A 10 9.25 1.42 2.62
CA LEU A 10 8.25 0.74 3.42
C LEU A 10 8.84 -0.44 4.18
N ASN A 11 8.19 -0.83 5.28
CA ASN A 11 8.54 -2.05 6.00
C ASN A 11 8.36 -3.28 5.09
N ASN A 12 9.26 -4.26 5.21
CA ASN A 12 9.25 -5.49 4.44
C ASN A 12 7.96 -6.33 4.61
N ARG A 13 7.21 -6.11 5.70
CA ARG A 13 5.91 -6.75 5.95
C ARG A 13 4.75 -6.13 5.17
N VAL A 14 4.93 -4.96 4.55
CA VAL A 14 3.89 -4.31 3.75
C VAL A 14 3.80 -5.04 2.41
N LEU A 15 2.60 -5.41 1.99
CA LEU A 15 2.39 -6.03 0.69
C LEU A 15 1.99 -4.95 -0.31
N ILE A 16 2.82 -4.74 -1.33
CA ILE A 16 2.53 -3.87 -2.46
C ILE A 16 2.59 -4.67 -3.75
N LYS A 17 1.66 -4.40 -4.66
CA LYS A 17 1.64 -5.02 -6.00
C LYS A 17 1.55 -3.95 -7.07
N GLN A 18 2.19 -4.23 -8.20
CA GLN A 18 2.02 -3.44 -9.41
C GLN A 18 0.84 -3.99 -10.22
N SER A 19 -0.15 -3.13 -10.48
CA SER A 19 -1.31 -3.45 -11.32
C SER A 19 -1.10 -2.98 -12.75
N ALA A 20 -0.46 -1.81 -12.92
CA ALA A 20 -0.12 -1.22 -14.20
C ALA A 20 1.20 -0.43 -14.06
N PRO A 21 1.84 0.03 -15.16
CA PRO A 21 3.12 0.74 -15.11
C PRO A 21 3.14 1.93 -14.13
N ASN A 22 2.01 2.62 -13.97
CA ASN A 22 1.87 3.75 -13.06
C ASN A 22 0.81 3.53 -11.97
N HIS A 23 0.56 2.28 -11.58
CA HIS A 23 -0.43 1.94 -10.56
C HIS A 23 0.10 0.90 -9.58
N ILE A 24 0.24 1.33 -8.33
CA ILE A 24 0.61 0.49 -7.19
C ILE A 24 -0.60 0.29 -6.29
N ILE A 25 -0.76 -0.93 -5.79
CA ILE A 25 -1.82 -1.28 -4.85
C ILE A 25 -1.19 -1.73 -3.54
N ILE A 26 -1.60 -1.10 -2.44
CA ILE A 26 -1.33 -1.54 -1.08
C ILE A 26 -2.36 -2.62 -0.73
N VAL A 27 -1.90 -3.80 -0.33
CA VAL A 27 -2.73 -4.97 -0.04
C VAL A 27 -2.77 -5.23 1.46
N VAL A 28 -3.97 -5.29 2.03
CA VAL A 28 -4.19 -5.76 3.40
C VAL A 28 -5.11 -6.98 3.36
N ASP A 29 -4.53 -8.15 3.60
CA ASP A 29 -5.27 -9.41 3.62
C ASP A 29 -5.24 -9.97 5.04
N ARG A 30 -6.27 -9.61 5.83
CA ARG A 30 -6.42 -10.08 7.22
C ARG A 30 -7.90 -10.15 7.58
N LYS A 31 -8.24 -11.00 8.55
CA LYS A 31 -9.63 -11.18 9.01
C LYS A 31 -10.19 -9.98 9.78
N SER A 32 -9.36 -9.27 10.53
CA SER A 32 -9.79 -8.19 11.42
C SER A 32 -10.06 -6.89 10.65
N ARG A 33 -11.17 -6.21 10.98
CA ARG A 33 -11.63 -4.95 10.35
C ARG A 33 -10.53 -3.89 10.24
N ILE A 34 -10.60 -3.08 9.18
CA ILE A 34 -9.80 -1.88 9.01
C ILE A 34 -10.34 -0.79 9.94
N ILE A 35 -9.51 -0.29 10.84
CA ILE A 35 -9.88 0.82 11.73
C ILE A 35 -9.08 2.08 11.38
N MET A 36 -9.43 3.21 11.99
CA MET A 36 -8.79 4.51 11.73
C MET A 36 -7.25 4.44 11.81
N LYS A 37 -6.69 3.69 12.78
CA LYS A 37 -5.24 3.52 12.91
C LYS A 37 -4.60 2.85 11.69
N ASP A 38 -5.29 1.92 11.05
CA ASP A 38 -4.82 1.32 9.82
C ASP A 38 -4.93 2.30 8.65
N GLY A 39 -6.01 3.10 8.60
CA GLY A 39 -6.17 4.16 7.60
C GLY A 39 -5.03 5.18 7.61
N MET A 40 -4.63 5.65 8.81
CA MET A 40 -3.46 6.54 8.96
C MET A 40 -2.18 5.88 8.44
N ARG A 41 -1.93 4.62 8.82
CA ARG A 41 -0.76 3.87 8.35
C ARG A 41 -0.76 3.69 6.83
N ILE A 42 -1.91 3.41 6.21
CA ILE A 42 -2.03 3.26 4.75
C ILE A 42 -1.74 4.60 4.05
N ASN A 43 -2.18 5.72 4.64
CA ASN A 43 -1.90 7.04 4.10
C ASN A 43 -0.41 7.40 4.16
N GLU A 44 0.27 7.07 5.26
CA GLU A 44 1.73 7.21 5.38
C GLU A 44 2.47 6.37 4.32
N GLN A 45 2.03 5.13 4.11
CA GLN A 45 2.58 4.26 3.06
C GLN A 45 2.39 4.85 1.66
N LYS A 46 1.21 5.40 1.38
CA LYS A 46 0.94 6.13 0.13
C LYS A 46 1.89 7.32 -0.03
N GLN A 47 2.10 8.11 1.01
CA GLN A 47 3.02 9.26 0.96
C GLN A 47 4.45 8.82 0.66
N ALA A 48 4.95 7.77 1.31
CA ALA A 48 6.29 7.23 1.05
C ALA A 48 6.43 6.71 -0.40
N ILE A 49 5.40 6.04 -0.93
CA ILE A 49 5.38 5.62 -2.34
C ILE A 49 5.44 6.84 -3.27
N ASN A 50 4.65 7.87 -3.00
CA ASN A 50 4.59 9.08 -3.81
C ASN A 50 5.90 9.88 -3.76
N GLN A 51 6.66 9.84 -2.66
CA GLN A 51 7.98 10.45 -2.59
C GLN A 51 8.99 9.81 -3.55
N VAL A 52 8.91 8.49 -3.74
CA VAL A 52 9.78 7.76 -4.67
C VAL A 52 9.26 7.83 -6.12
N LYS A 53 7.93 7.83 -6.31
CA LYS A 53 7.28 7.94 -7.61
C LYS A 53 6.10 8.92 -7.54
N PRO A 54 6.30 10.21 -7.82
CA PRO A 54 5.28 11.25 -7.63
C PRO A 54 4.01 11.10 -8.47
N THR A 55 4.12 10.53 -9.67
CA THR A 55 3.02 10.42 -10.63
C THR A 55 2.26 9.10 -10.54
N VAL A 56 2.59 8.24 -9.57
CA VAL A 56 1.99 6.92 -9.45
C VAL A 56 0.62 7.00 -8.77
N ASN A 57 -0.36 6.31 -9.34
CA ASN A 57 -1.63 6.10 -8.66
C ASN A 57 -1.46 5.02 -7.60
N VAL A 58 -1.98 5.30 -6.40
CA VAL A 58 -1.98 4.35 -5.28
C VAL A 58 -3.40 4.00 -4.92
N SER A 59 -3.75 2.71 -4.98
CA SER A 59 -5.04 2.19 -4.52
C SER A 59 -4.86 1.25 -3.35
N PHE A 60 -5.95 1.04 -2.63
CA PHE A 60 -6.01 0.13 -1.50
C PHE A 60 -6.89 -1.06 -1.86
N GLN A 61 -6.40 -2.27 -1.58
CA GLN A 61 -7.17 -3.50 -1.72
C GLN A 61 -7.16 -4.24 -0.39
N THR A 62 -8.34 -4.67 0.05
CA THR A 62 -8.49 -5.42 1.30
C THR A 62 -9.53 -6.51 1.18
N THR A 63 -9.31 -7.59 1.92
CA THR A 63 -10.30 -8.63 2.23
C THR A 63 -10.90 -8.43 3.63
N ALA A 64 -10.26 -7.59 4.45
CA ALA A 64 -10.74 -7.25 5.78
C ALA A 64 -12.08 -6.48 5.68
N PRO A 65 -13.00 -6.69 6.64
CA PRO A 65 -14.16 -5.82 6.78
C PRO A 65 -13.73 -4.36 6.94
N ILE A 66 -14.56 -3.44 6.46
CA ILE A 66 -14.37 -1.99 6.67
C ILE A 66 -15.45 -1.51 7.64
#